data_AF-A0A4Q7NXW7-F1
#
_entry.id   AF-A0A4Q7NXW7-F1
#
_cell.length_a   1.000
_cell.length_b   1.000
_cell.length_c   1.000
_cell.angle_alpha   90.00
_cell.angle_beta   90.00
_cell.angle_gamma   90.00
#
_symmetry.space_group_name_H-M   'P 1'
#
loop_
_entity.id
_entity.type
_entity.pdbx_description
1 polymer ?
#
loop_
_entity_poly.entity_id
_entity_poly.type
_entity_poly.pdbx_seq_one_letter_code
_entity_poly.pdbx_strand_id
1 'polypeptide(L)'
;MKSIFTLFFALVSTLIFAQDTYLHCGKVIDTKNGKVLNEKTIVVSDNKISKIQDGYVNGKKDDMVIDLKNKTVLPGLIDMHVHIESESNPKAYLDRYTNNEADVAFNSVGYANTTLLAGFTTVRDLGGSGVNIALKNAIAQGKIDGPRIFTAGKALATTGGHADPTNGARKDLMGDPGPKEGVVNSTEDAKKAVRQRYKNGADVIKITATGGVLSVAKSGSNPQFTIEEIKAICETAKDYGFHVAAHAHGDEGMQRAIKGGVKTIEHGTLMSEETMELMKQYDAYLVPTMTAGKEVTQKAKIAGYYPDIIVPKALAIGPKIQDTFKKAYEKGVGIAFGTDAGVFKHGENGKEFGYMVEAGMPAMEAIQSATTTNAKILNMENQLGQLTEGFIADIIAVDADPTKDIKTLENVSFVMKEGKVYKK
;
A
#
# COMPACT_ATOMS: atom_id res chain seq x y z
N MET A 1 -9.95 60.91 44.16
CA MET A 1 -10.46 59.88 43.22
C MET A 1 -9.29 59.14 42.60
N LYS A 2 -9.47 57.84 42.34
CA LYS A 2 -8.58 56.89 41.65
C LYS A 2 -7.73 55.99 42.57
N SER A 3 -8.42 54.97 43.07
CA SER A 3 -7.85 53.71 43.55
C SER A 3 -7.35 52.91 42.35
N ILE A 4 -6.08 52.47 42.36
CA ILE A 4 -5.52 51.57 41.35
C ILE A 4 -5.71 50.14 41.85
N PHE A 5 -6.59 49.39 41.20
CA PHE A 5 -6.78 47.95 41.39
C PHE A 5 -5.91 47.23 40.35
N THR A 6 -4.83 46.59 40.79
CA THR A 6 -4.03 45.71 39.94
C THR A 6 -4.61 44.30 40.05
N LEU A 7 -5.32 43.85 39.01
CA LEU A 7 -5.88 42.51 38.93
C LEU A 7 -4.82 41.52 38.42
N PHE A 8 -4.37 40.61 39.27
CA PHE A 8 -3.46 39.53 38.91
C PHE A 8 -4.27 38.39 38.27
N PHE A 9 -4.15 38.20 36.96
CA PHE A 9 -4.79 37.08 36.25
C PHE A 9 -3.90 35.83 36.42
N ALA A 10 -4.23 34.96 37.37
CA ALA A 10 -3.61 33.65 37.48
C ALA A 10 -4.14 32.74 36.37
N LEU A 11 -3.31 32.46 35.37
CA LEU A 11 -3.60 31.47 34.32
C LEU A 11 -3.52 30.08 34.96
N VAL A 12 -4.65 29.55 35.42
CA VAL A 12 -4.74 28.15 35.85
C VAL A 12 -4.75 27.30 34.58
N SER A 13 -3.58 26.82 34.16
CA SER A 13 -3.46 25.77 33.16
C SER A 13 -3.99 24.48 33.77
N THR A 14 -5.27 24.18 33.54
CA THR A 14 -5.81 22.84 33.80
C THR A 14 -5.09 21.86 32.89
N LEU A 15 -4.20 21.06 33.46
CA LEU A 15 -3.69 19.86 32.81
C LEU A 15 -4.88 18.91 32.63
N ILE A 16 -5.52 18.96 31.45
CA ILE A 16 -6.46 17.93 31.04
C ILE A 16 -5.58 16.71 30.77
N PHE A 17 -5.54 15.78 31.72
CA PHE A 17 -4.95 14.47 31.47
C PHE A 17 -5.85 13.77 30.45
N ALA A 18 -5.29 13.47 29.27
CA ALA A 18 -5.97 12.67 28.28
C ALA A 18 -6.29 11.29 28.88
N GLN A 19 -7.48 10.78 28.55
CA GLN A 19 -7.94 9.47 28.96
C GLN A 19 -7.12 8.40 28.23
N ASP A 20 -6.49 7.48 28.98
CA ASP A 20 -5.75 6.38 28.37
C ASP A 20 -6.72 5.26 27.95
N THR A 21 -6.34 4.51 26.91
CA THR A 21 -7.07 3.32 26.45
C THR A 21 -6.26 2.06 26.74
N TYR A 22 -6.86 1.13 27.49
CA TYR A 22 -6.30 -0.15 27.87
C TYR A 22 -6.94 -1.25 27.02
N LEU A 23 -6.15 -1.89 26.16
CA LEU A 23 -6.56 -3.03 25.37
C LEU A 23 -6.16 -4.32 26.11
N HIS A 24 -7.13 -5.09 26.59
CA HIS A 24 -6.87 -6.41 27.20
C HIS A 24 -6.81 -7.47 26.11
N CYS A 25 -5.60 -7.83 25.68
CA CYS A 25 -5.35 -8.70 24.54
C CYS A 25 -5.19 -10.15 24.97
N GLY A 26 -6.02 -11.05 24.42
CA GLY A 26 -5.86 -12.49 24.63
C GLY A 26 -4.54 -13.01 24.08
N LYS A 27 -4.30 -12.72 22.80
CA LYS A 27 -3.03 -12.94 22.11
C LYS A 27 -2.52 -11.66 21.48
N VAL A 28 -1.20 -11.52 21.38
CA VAL A 28 -0.52 -10.43 20.66
C VAL A 28 0.53 -11.04 19.72
N ILE A 29 0.47 -10.66 18.45
CA ILE A 29 1.51 -11.01 17.47
C ILE A 29 2.67 -10.03 17.62
N ASP A 30 3.78 -10.53 18.15
CA ASP A 30 5.06 -9.83 18.17
C ASP A 30 5.76 -10.03 16.81
N THR A 31 5.47 -9.12 15.88
CA THR A 31 6.01 -9.13 14.51
C THR A 31 7.52 -8.90 14.48
N LYS A 32 8.12 -8.32 15.52
CA LYS A 32 9.57 -8.13 15.61
C LYS A 32 10.29 -9.46 15.82
N ASN A 33 9.81 -10.25 16.78
CA ASN A 33 10.47 -11.49 17.19
C ASN A 33 9.83 -12.75 16.61
N GLY A 34 8.74 -12.62 15.84
CA GLY A 34 8.02 -13.74 15.23
C GLY A 34 7.34 -14.65 16.26
N LYS A 35 6.78 -14.07 17.33
CA LYS A 35 6.19 -14.82 18.46
C LYS A 35 4.73 -14.44 18.69
N VAL A 36 3.99 -15.38 19.26
CA VAL A 36 2.65 -15.12 19.81
C VAL A 36 2.79 -14.99 21.33
N LEU A 37 2.48 -13.81 21.85
CA LEU A 37 2.44 -13.53 23.28
C LEU A 37 1.01 -13.71 23.78
N ASN A 38 0.84 -14.19 25.01
CA ASN A 38 -0.48 -14.36 25.63
C ASN A 38 -0.67 -13.32 26.74
N GLU A 39 -1.94 -12.97 26.97
CA GLU A 39 -2.42 -12.16 28.09
C GLU A 39 -1.58 -10.91 28.29
N LYS A 40 -1.78 -9.93 27.40
CA LYS A 40 -1.10 -8.64 27.48
C LYS A 40 -2.10 -7.52 27.61
N THR A 41 -1.64 -6.41 28.19
CA THR A 41 -2.34 -5.14 28.14
C THR A 41 -1.53 -4.16 27.31
N ILE A 42 -2.12 -3.65 26.23
CA ILE A 42 -1.53 -2.55 25.45
C ILE A 42 -2.21 -1.26 25.92
N VAL A 43 -1.40 -0.31 26.40
CA VAL A 43 -1.87 1.00 26.83
C VAL A 43 -1.61 1.99 25.69
N VAL A 44 -2.65 2.69 25.28
CA VAL A 44 -2.62 3.71 24.24
C VAL A 44 -2.93 5.06 24.89
N SER A 45 -2.02 6.01 24.68
CA SER A 45 -2.17 7.40 25.12
C SER A 45 -2.09 8.29 23.88
N ASP A 46 -3.11 9.12 23.67
CA ASP A 46 -3.31 9.90 22.44
C ASP A 46 -3.25 9.00 21.19
N ASN A 47 -2.23 9.17 20.35
CA ASN A 47 -2.02 8.41 19.12
C ASN A 47 -0.88 7.39 19.21
N LYS A 48 -0.36 7.09 20.40
CA LYS A 48 0.80 6.21 20.60
C LYS A 48 0.54 5.08 21.57
N ILE A 49 1.24 3.98 21.36
CA ILE A 49 1.39 2.92 22.35
C ILE A 49 2.31 3.44 23.45
N SER A 50 1.77 3.70 24.64
CA SER A 50 2.55 4.22 25.75
C SER A 50 3.20 3.11 26.55
N LYS A 51 2.56 1.94 26.69
CA LYS A 51 3.11 0.78 27.42
C LYS A 51 2.55 -0.54 26.89
N ILE A 52 3.31 -1.61 27.11
CA ILE A 52 2.84 -3.00 26.98
C ILE A 52 3.16 -3.72 28.28
N GLN A 53 2.15 -4.33 28.90
CA GLN A 53 2.24 -4.94 30.23
C GLN A 53 1.79 -6.39 30.22
N ASP A 54 2.31 -7.17 31.16
CA ASP A 54 1.91 -8.57 31.37
C ASP A 54 0.57 -8.65 32.10
N GLY A 55 -0.28 -9.58 31.66
CA GLY A 55 -1.62 -9.79 32.20
C GLY A 55 -2.64 -8.72 31.79
N TYR A 56 -3.79 -8.74 32.45
CA TYR A 56 -4.88 -7.78 32.27
C TYR A 56 -4.82 -6.69 33.32
N VAL A 57 -4.15 -5.58 32.99
CA VAL A 57 -3.96 -4.43 33.88
C VAL A 57 -5.07 -3.42 33.61
N ASN A 58 -5.68 -2.92 34.69
CA ASN A 58 -6.66 -1.83 34.60
C ASN A 58 -5.97 -0.47 34.79
N GLY A 59 -6.49 0.54 34.10
CA GLY A 59 -6.13 1.94 34.34
C GLY A 59 -6.81 2.53 35.57
N LYS A 60 -6.82 3.86 35.63
CA LYS A 60 -7.61 4.64 36.58
C LYS A 60 -9.10 4.52 36.24
N LYS A 61 -9.96 4.96 37.16
CA LYS A 61 -11.42 4.89 37.02
C LYS A 61 -11.95 5.51 35.72
N ASP A 62 -11.30 6.56 35.24
CA ASP A 62 -11.74 7.30 34.07
C ASP A 62 -11.12 6.76 32.76
N ASP A 63 -10.19 5.81 32.80
CA ASP A 63 -9.57 5.24 31.59
C ASP A 63 -10.51 4.28 30.85
N MET A 64 -10.39 4.19 29.53
CA MET A 64 -11.21 3.30 28.72
C MET A 64 -10.59 1.91 28.68
N VAL A 65 -11.37 0.86 28.96
CA VAL A 65 -10.95 -0.53 28.79
C VAL A 65 -11.67 -1.14 27.58
N ILE A 66 -10.91 -1.74 26.67
CA ILE A 66 -11.43 -2.51 25.54
C ILE A 66 -11.04 -3.97 25.75
N ASP A 67 -12.05 -4.83 25.86
CA ASP A 67 -11.87 -6.27 26.05
C ASP A 67 -11.62 -6.97 24.70
N LEU A 68 -10.39 -7.42 24.50
CA LEU A 68 -9.93 -8.22 23.37
C LEU A 68 -9.38 -9.58 23.84
N LYS A 69 -9.82 -10.07 25.02
CA LYS A 69 -9.30 -11.30 25.65
C LYS A 69 -9.52 -12.55 24.82
N ASN A 70 -10.53 -12.53 23.96
CA ASN A 70 -10.85 -13.63 23.05
C ASN A 70 -10.36 -13.40 21.62
N LYS A 71 -9.45 -12.43 21.42
CA LYS A 71 -8.95 -12.04 20.10
C LYS A 71 -7.43 -12.19 20.02
N THR A 72 -6.92 -12.24 18.80
CA THR A 72 -5.50 -12.07 18.50
C THR A 72 -5.25 -10.68 17.94
N VAL A 73 -4.38 -9.92 18.60
CA VAL A 73 -4.08 -8.52 18.30
C VAL A 73 -2.77 -8.42 17.51
N LEU A 74 -2.76 -7.57 16.48
CA LEU A 74 -1.62 -7.35 15.58
C LEU A 74 -1.38 -5.85 15.39
N PRO A 75 -0.17 -5.43 14.99
CA PRO A 75 0.00 -4.10 14.39
C PRO A 75 -0.93 -3.95 13.18
N GLY A 76 -1.38 -2.74 12.91
CA GLY A 76 -2.14 -2.43 11.71
C GLY A 76 -1.39 -2.84 10.44
N LEU A 77 -2.11 -3.41 9.47
CA LEU A 77 -1.53 -3.95 8.26
C LEU A 77 -1.17 -2.84 7.27
N ILE A 78 -0.18 -3.11 6.42
CA ILE A 78 0.33 -2.23 5.39
C ILE A 78 0.23 -2.92 4.04
N ASP A 79 -0.42 -2.29 3.05
CA ASP A 79 -0.45 -2.78 1.66
C ASP A 79 0.44 -1.92 0.77
N MET A 80 1.45 -2.50 0.11
CA MET A 80 2.40 -1.75 -0.72
C MET A 80 1.91 -1.47 -2.15
N HIS A 81 0.73 -1.94 -2.54
CA HIS A 81 0.22 -1.73 -3.88
C HIS A 81 -1.30 -1.66 -3.88
N VAL A 82 -1.82 -0.43 -3.91
CA VAL A 82 -3.24 -0.17 -4.16
C VAL A 82 -3.41 0.89 -5.24
N HIS A 83 -4.60 0.97 -5.79
CA HIS A 83 -5.12 2.05 -6.61
C HIS A 83 -6.40 2.58 -5.96
N ILE A 84 -6.23 3.45 -4.96
CA ILE A 84 -7.28 3.85 -4.02
C ILE A 84 -8.39 4.72 -4.65
N GLU A 85 -8.16 5.21 -5.88
CA GLU A 85 -9.12 5.98 -6.66
C GLU A 85 -10.08 5.11 -7.49
N SER A 86 -9.80 3.80 -7.62
CA SER A 86 -10.47 2.96 -8.61
C SER A 86 -10.84 1.58 -8.06
N GLU A 87 -11.88 1.00 -8.64
CA GLU A 87 -12.25 -0.40 -8.47
C GLU A 87 -12.68 -0.99 -9.82
N SER A 88 -12.19 -2.18 -10.14
CA SER A 88 -12.42 -2.84 -11.42
C SER A 88 -13.90 -3.15 -11.63
N ASN A 89 -14.40 -2.74 -12.78
CA ASN A 89 -15.77 -2.97 -13.20
C ASN A 89 -15.83 -3.03 -14.74
N PRO A 90 -16.88 -3.65 -15.34
CA PRO A 90 -16.98 -3.77 -16.81
C PRO A 90 -17.00 -2.43 -17.57
N LYS A 91 -17.33 -1.32 -16.90
CA LYS A 91 -17.38 0.02 -17.48
C LYS A 91 -16.13 0.86 -17.20
N ALA A 92 -15.12 0.34 -16.51
CA ALA A 92 -13.96 1.11 -16.06
C ALA A 92 -13.22 1.89 -17.18
N TYR A 93 -13.28 1.43 -18.43
CA TYR A 93 -12.70 2.14 -19.59
C TYR A 93 -13.59 3.28 -20.08
N LEU A 94 -14.91 3.12 -19.99
CA LEU A 94 -15.88 4.17 -20.29
C LEU A 94 -15.84 5.27 -19.23
N ASP A 95 -15.68 4.88 -17.96
CA ASP A 95 -15.64 5.78 -16.80
C ASP A 95 -14.58 6.88 -16.95
N ARG A 96 -13.49 6.63 -17.71
CA ARG A 96 -12.44 7.62 -18.02
C ARG A 96 -12.94 8.82 -18.84
N TYR A 97 -14.05 8.66 -19.56
CA TYR A 97 -14.65 9.70 -20.38
C TYR A 97 -15.88 10.34 -19.74
N THR A 98 -16.46 9.69 -18.73
CA THR A 98 -17.71 10.12 -18.11
C THR A 98 -17.53 10.68 -16.70
N ASN A 99 -16.51 10.23 -15.96
CA ASN A 99 -16.26 10.69 -14.60
C ASN A 99 -15.40 11.96 -14.62
N ASN A 100 -15.79 12.91 -13.79
CA ASN A 100 -14.97 14.07 -13.45
C ASN A 100 -14.10 13.78 -12.22
N GLU A 101 -13.13 14.64 -11.92
CA GLU A 101 -12.28 14.52 -10.72
C GLU A 101 -13.11 14.43 -9.42
N ALA A 102 -14.24 15.13 -9.35
CA ALA A 102 -15.14 15.07 -8.20
C ALA A 102 -15.78 13.68 -8.02
N ASP A 103 -16.17 13.01 -9.10
CA ASP A 103 -16.74 11.66 -9.06
C ASP A 103 -15.69 10.66 -8.54
N VAL A 104 -14.46 10.77 -9.04
CA VAL A 104 -13.31 9.97 -8.57
C VAL A 104 -13.06 10.21 -7.08
N ALA A 105 -13.08 11.47 -6.65
CA ALA A 105 -12.88 11.83 -5.25
C ALA A 105 -13.94 11.22 -4.33
N PHE A 106 -15.23 11.36 -4.64
CA PHE A 106 -16.30 10.79 -3.82
C PHE A 106 -16.27 9.26 -3.77
N ASN A 107 -15.97 8.59 -4.89
CA ASN A 107 -15.83 7.14 -4.92
C ASN A 107 -14.66 6.66 -4.05
N SER A 108 -13.51 7.36 -4.12
CA SER A 108 -12.29 7.01 -3.38
C SER A 108 -12.46 7.04 -1.85
N VAL A 109 -13.38 7.85 -1.32
CA VAL A 109 -13.72 7.85 0.12
C VAL A 109 -14.26 6.50 0.57
N GLY A 110 -15.14 5.88 -0.23
CA GLY A 110 -15.70 4.57 0.06
C GLY A 110 -14.62 3.48 0.04
N TYR A 111 -13.73 3.52 -0.95
CA TYR A 111 -12.61 2.58 -1.08
C TYR A 111 -11.63 2.70 0.09
N ALA A 112 -11.24 3.92 0.45
CA ALA A 112 -10.37 4.20 1.60
C ALA A 112 -10.98 3.69 2.92
N ASN A 113 -12.26 3.98 3.18
CA ASN A 113 -12.93 3.50 4.38
C ASN A 113 -12.99 1.96 4.41
N THR A 114 -13.34 1.32 3.30
CA THR A 114 -13.45 -0.13 3.21
C THR A 114 -12.11 -0.81 3.47
N THR A 115 -11.03 -0.28 2.90
CA THR A 115 -9.66 -0.75 3.14
C THR A 115 -9.23 -0.58 4.60
N LEU A 116 -9.55 0.56 5.24
CA LEU A 116 -9.28 0.75 6.67
C LEU A 116 -10.02 -0.28 7.52
N LEU A 117 -11.30 -0.51 7.27
CA LEU A 117 -12.14 -1.45 8.03
C LEU A 117 -11.77 -2.92 7.81
N ALA A 118 -10.98 -3.21 6.77
CA ALA A 118 -10.34 -4.51 6.55
C ALA A 118 -9.00 -4.67 7.32
N GLY A 119 -8.61 -3.68 8.13
CA GLY A 119 -7.42 -3.72 8.98
C GLY A 119 -6.14 -3.17 8.36
N PHE A 120 -6.22 -2.63 7.14
CA PHE A 120 -5.10 -1.95 6.50
C PHE A 120 -5.09 -0.49 6.94
N THR A 121 -4.24 -0.19 7.92
CA THR A 121 -4.13 1.14 8.52
C THR A 121 -3.21 2.07 7.72
N THR A 122 -2.35 1.50 6.89
CA THR A 122 -1.46 2.21 5.97
C THR A 122 -1.48 1.54 4.60
N VAL A 123 -1.41 2.32 3.52
CA VAL A 123 -1.30 1.81 2.15
C VAL A 123 -0.32 2.64 1.32
N ARG A 124 0.32 2.02 0.33
CA ARG A 124 1.08 2.67 -0.73
C ARG A 124 0.28 2.62 -2.03
N ASP A 125 -0.27 3.77 -2.40
CA ASP A 125 -1.01 3.96 -3.63
C ASP A 125 -0.06 4.25 -4.80
N LEU A 126 -0.07 3.41 -5.83
CA LEU A 126 0.95 3.43 -6.89
C LEU A 126 0.48 4.02 -8.21
N GLY A 127 -0.66 4.69 -8.23
CA GLY A 127 -1.10 5.40 -9.42
C GLY A 127 -2.52 5.91 -9.33
N GLY A 128 -2.70 7.17 -9.67
CA GLY A 128 -3.99 7.84 -9.73
C GLY A 128 -3.93 9.10 -10.58
N SER A 129 -5.05 9.82 -10.61
CA SER A 129 -5.23 11.07 -11.35
C SER A 129 -4.58 12.28 -10.66
N GLY A 130 -4.31 12.17 -9.35
CA GLY A 130 -3.94 13.28 -8.47
C GLY A 130 -4.96 13.50 -7.35
N VAL A 131 -6.17 12.93 -7.49
CA VAL A 131 -7.18 12.86 -6.44
C VAL A 131 -6.65 12.08 -5.22
N ASN A 132 -5.82 11.07 -5.42
CA ASN A 132 -5.13 10.29 -4.39
C ASN A 132 -4.28 11.16 -3.45
N ILE A 133 -3.66 12.22 -3.97
CA ILE A 133 -2.94 13.21 -3.15
C ILE A 133 -3.92 14.03 -2.30
N ALA A 134 -5.04 14.46 -2.90
CA ALA A 134 -6.08 15.18 -2.17
C ALA A 134 -6.73 14.30 -1.09
N LEU A 135 -6.98 13.03 -1.39
CA LEU A 135 -7.51 12.02 -0.47
C LEU A 135 -6.56 11.79 0.70
N LYS A 136 -5.26 11.58 0.42
CA LYS A 136 -4.20 11.50 1.44
C LYS A 136 -4.27 12.69 2.40
N ASN A 137 -4.30 13.90 1.84
CA ASN A 137 -4.31 15.13 2.63
C ASN A 137 -5.60 15.27 3.45
N ALA A 138 -6.75 14.89 2.91
CA ALA A 138 -8.03 14.93 3.61
C ALA A 138 -8.06 13.95 4.79
N ILE A 139 -7.53 12.73 4.62
CA ILE A 139 -7.40 11.74 5.71
C ILE A 139 -6.42 12.24 6.77
N ALA A 140 -5.25 12.75 6.37
CA ALA A 140 -4.25 13.26 7.31
C ALA A 140 -4.75 14.46 8.12
N GLN A 141 -5.70 15.24 7.59
CA GLN A 141 -6.37 16.34 8.27
C GLN A 141 -7.60 15.89 9.09
N GLY A 142 -7.92 14.59 9.12
CA GLY A 142 -9.08 14.06 9.83
C GLY A 142 -10.43 14.45 9.22
N LYS A 143 -10.47 14.90 7.95
CA LYS A 143 -11.71 15.30 7.27
C LYS A 143 -12.55 14.11 6.86
N ILE A 144 -11.91 12.98 6.59
CA ILE A 144 -12.52 11.72 6.20
C ILE A 144 -11.75 10.57 6.84
N ASP A 145 -12.44 9.47 7.09
CA ASP A 145 -11.83 8.26 7.64
C ASP A 145 -11.16 7.46 6.51
N GLY A 146 -10.00 6.88 6.79
CA GLY A 146 -9.23 6.08 5.84
C GLY A 146 -7.82 5.74 6.33
N PRO A 147 -7.08 4.87 5.61
CA PRO A 147 -5.71 4.53 5.96
C PRO A 147 -4.77 5.73 5.79
N ARG A 148 -3.59 5.66 6.40
CA ARG A 148 -2.47 6.52 6.03
C ARG A 148 -2.04 6.16 4.61
N ILE A 149 -1.96 7.14 3.71
CA ILE A 149 -1.64 6.89 2.30
C ILE A 149 -0.26 7.46 1.98
N PHE A 150 0.61 6.64 1.41
CA PHE A 150 1.80 7.07 0.68
C PHE A 150 1.50 6.94 -0.81
N THR A 151 1.52 8.01 -1.59
CA THR A 151 1.06 7.95 -2.99
C THR A 151 2.13 8.34 -4.00
N ALA A 152 2.15 7.64 -5.13
CA ALA A 152 2.93 8.03 -6.32
C ALA A 152 2.33 9.24 -7.05
N GLY A 153 1.09 9.62 -6.74
CA GLY A 153 0.30 10.47 -7.61
C GLY A 153 0.14 9.78 -8.97
N LYS A 154 0.63 10.42 -10.03
CA LYS A 154 0.65 9.84 -11.37
C LYS A 154 1.84 8.90 -11.56
N ALA A 155 1.61 7.67 -12.02
CA ALA A 155 2.68 6.77 -12.45
C ALA A 155 3.36 7.26 -13.75
N LEU A 156 4.66 6.98 -13.87
CA LEU A 156 5.47 7.33 -15.03
C LEU A 156 5.54 6.17 -16.03
N ALA A 157 5.39 6.49 -17.31
CA ALA A 157 5.53 5.59 -18.45
C ALA A 157 6.33 6.26 -19.56
N THR A 158 6.69 5.50 -20.59
CA THR A 158 7.10 6.04 -21.88
C THR A 158 5.90 6.14 -22.83
N THR A 159 6.05 6.78 -23.99
CA THR A 159 4.94 6.94 -24.95
C THR A 159 4.39 5.57 -25.38
N GLY A 160 3.07 5.39 -25.26
CA GLY A 160 2.39 4.11 -25.49
C GLY A 160 2.66 3.04 -24.41
N GLY A 161 3.36 3.42 -23.34
CA GLY A 161 3.68 2.56 -22.20
C GLY A 161 2.45 2.21 -21.36
N HIS A 162 2.59 1.26 -20.43
CA HIS A 162 1.46 0.71 -19.69
C HIS A 162 0.65 1.79 -18.93
N ALA A 163 1.32 2.79 -18.35
CA ALA A 163 0.68 3.90 -17.64
C ALA A 163 0.56 5.20 -18.46
N ASP A 164 0.72 5.14 -19.80
CA ASP A 164 0.40 6.26 -20.68
C ASP A 164 -1.13 6.50 -20.64
N PRO A 165 -1.58 7.70 -20.19
CA PRO A 165 -3.00 7.97 -19.99
C PRO A 165 -3.80 8.06 -21.30
N THR A 166 -3.12 8.11 -22.45
CA THR A 166 -3.73 8.37 -23.76
C THR A 166 -3.91 7.11 -24.61
N ASN A 167 -3.50 5.95 -24.08
CA ASN A 167 -3.66 4.65 -24.74
C ASN A 167 -5.13 4.35 -25.09
N GLY A 168 -5.33 3.83 -26.31
CA GLY A 168 -6.66 3.41 -26.79
C GLY A 168 -7.60 4.56 -27.15
N ALA A 169 -7.13 5.81 -27.11
CA ALA A 169 -7.91 6.97 -27.52
C ALA A 169 -7.94 7.15 -29.05
N ARG A 170 -9.00 7.81 -29.54
CA ARG A 170 -9.08 8.27 -30.93
C ARG A 170 -8.05 9.39 -31.17
N LYS A 171 -7.56 9.55 -32.40
CA LYS A 171 -6.48 10.49 -32.76
C LYS A 171 -6.67 11.92 -32.26
N ASP A 172 -7.88 12.44 -32.29
CA ASP A 172 -8.24 13.79 -31.85
C ASP A 172 -8.40 13.94 -30.32
N LEU A 173 -8.51 12.83 -29.58
CA LEU A 173 -8.56 12.78 -28.11
C LEU A 173 -7.23 12.37 -27.48
N MET A 174 -6.34 11.75 -28.25
CA MET A 174 -5.09 11.14 -27.77
C MET A 174 -4.08 12.19 -27.29
N GLY A 175 -3.92 13.31 -27.99
CA GLY A 175 -2.92 14.32 -27.63
C GLY A 175 -1.47 13.82 -27.73
N ASP A 176 -0.57 14.53 -27.05
CA ASP A 176 0.87 14.20 -26.93
C ASP A 176 1.31 14.46 -25.47
N PRO A 177 1.11 13.49 -24.57
CA PRO A 177 1.36 13.67 -23.15
C PRO A 177 2.86 13.81 -22.88
N GLY A 178 3.23 14.72 -21.98
CA GLY A 178 4.62 14.94 -21.60
C GLY A 178 4.94 14.52 -20.16
N PRO A 179 6.11 14.94 -19.65
CA PRO A 179 6.57 14.58 -18.30
C PRO A 179 5.61 14.98 -17.19
N LYS A 180 4.79 16.01 -17.41
CA LYS A 180 3.82 16.48 -16.42
C LYS A 180 2.67 15.48 -16.25
N GLU A 181 2.21 14.91 -17.35
CA GLU A 181 1.18 13.88 -17.47
C GLU A 181 1.74 12.47 -17.17
N GLY A 182 3.05 12.37 -16.92
CA GLY A 182 3.74 11.13 -16.57
C GLY A 182 4.24 10.33 -17.76
N VAL A 183 4.41 10.95 -18.94
CA VAL A 183 5.00 10.30 -20.12
C VAL A 183 6.38 10.88 -20.40
N VAL A 184 7.37 9.99 -20.54
CA VAL A 184 8.80 10.31 -20.55
C VAL A 184 9.48 9.61 -21.73
N ASN A 185 10.33 10.31 -22.50
CA ASN A 185 11.06 9.68 -23.62
C ASN A 185 12.57 10.00 -23.59
N SER A 186 13.06 10.52 -22.47
CA SER A 186 14.47 10.89 -22.29
C SER A 186 14.84 10.98 -20.80
N THR A 187 16.13 11.07 -20.51
CA THR A 187 16.64 11.29 -19.14
C THR A 187 16.24 12.66 -18.58
N GLU A 188 16.11 13.69 -19.43
CA GLU A 188 15.65 15.02 -19.00
C GLU A 188 14.15 15.04 -18.70
N ASP A 189 13.37 14.34 -19.51
CA ASP A 189 11.96 14.09 -19.22
C ASP A 189 11.78 13.33 -17.91
N ALA A 190 12.60 12.29 -17.67
CA ALA A 190 12.60 11.52 -16.44
C ALA A 190 12.81 12.41 -15.21
N LYS A 191 13.85 13.25 -15.22
CA LYS A 191 14.14 14.23 -14.15
C LYS A 191 12.95 15.17 -13.93
N LYS A 192 12.39 15.71 -15.02
CA LYS A 192 11.25 16.64 -14.97
C LYS A 192 10.00 15.98 -14.42
N ALA A 193 9.72 14.74 -14.82
CA ALA A 193 8.56 13.98 -14.35
C ALA A 193 8.64 13.70 -12.85
N VAL A 194 9.79 13.26 -12.34
CA VAL A 194 10.04 13.07 -10.91
C VAL A 194 9.82 14.37 -10.13
N ARG A 195 10.42 15.48 -10.60
CA ARG A 195 10.22 16.81 -9.99
C ARG A 195 8.77 17.25 -10.02
N GLN A 196 8.02 16.90 -11.07
CA GLN A 196 6.60 17.19 -11.12
C GLN A 196 5.81 16.36 -10.09
N ARG A 197 6.16 15.10 -9.84
CA ARG A 197 5.54 14.30 -8.78
C ARG A 197 5.82 14.90 -7.39
N TYR A 198 7.06 15.31 -7.15
CA TYR A 198 7.44 16.05 -5.95
C TYR A 198 6.61 17.34 -5.80
N LYS A 199 6.55 18.16 -6.85
CA LYS A 199 5.77 19.41 -6.85
C LYS A 199 4.28 19.19 -6.56
N ASN A 200 3.73 18.07 -7.00
CA ASN A 200 2.33 17.73 -6.76
C ASN A 200 2.07 17.22 -5.33
N GLY A 201 3.10 16.83 -4.58
CA GLY A 201 2.97 16.29 -3.22
C GLY A 201 2.90 14.76 -3.14
N ALA A 202 3.52 14.04 -4.08
CA ALA A 202 3.72 12.59 -3.99
C ALA A 202 4.74 12.23 -2.89
N ASP A 203 4.74 10.96 -2.46
CA ASP A 203 5.64 10.41 -1.44
C ASP A 203 6.61 9.35 -2.00
N VAL A 204 6.32 8.84 -3.19
CA VAL A 204 7.07 7.77 -3.88
C VAL A 204 7.00 8.01 -5.39
N ILE A 205 7.88 7.40 -6.17
CA ILE A 205 7.75 7.35 -7.64
C ILE A 205 7.34 5.95 -8.08
N LYS A 206 6.40 5.86 -9.01
CA LYS A 206 6.06 4.62 -9.72
C LYS A 206 6.46 4.73 -11.19
N ILE A 207 7.08 3.69 -11.73
CA ILE A 207 7.29 3.51 -13.17
C ILE A 207 6.62 2.24 -13.69
N THR A 208 6.33 2.19 -14.99
CA THR A 208 6.00 0.94 -15.71
C THR A 208 7.18 0.51 -16.57
N ALA A 209 8.11 -0.25 -15.97
CA ALA A 209 9.34 -0.71 -16.62
C ALA A 209 9.08 -1.69 -17.77
N THR A 210 7.91 -2.35 -17.77
CA THR A 210 7.43 -3.17 -18.87
C THR A 210 6.01 -2.80 -19.27
N GLY A 211 5.56 -3.36 -20.41
CA GLY A 211 4.13 -3.45 -20.72
C GLY A 211 3.35 -4.20 -19.65
N GLY A 212 2.02 -4.04 -19.67
CA GLY A 212 1.12 -4.60 -18.66
C GLY A 212 -0.21 -5.13 -19.19
N VAL A 213 -0.98 -5.75 -18.30
CA VAL A 213 -2.21 -6.47 -18.64
C VAL A 213 -3.34 -5.52 -18.98
N LEU A 214 -3.73 -4.64 -18.05
CA LEU A 214 -4.98 -3.85 -18.14
C LEU A 214 -4.89 -2.57 -19.02
N SER A 215 -3.75 -2.31 -19.66
CA SER A 215 -3.67 -1.22 -20.64
C SER A 215 -4.24 -1.64 -22.00
N VAL A 216 -4.89 -0.71 -22.69
CA VAL A 216 -5.29 -0.85 -24.10
C VAL A 216 -4.07 -0.64 -25.01
N ALA A 217 -3.09 -1.53 -24.87
CA ALA A 217 -1.81 -1.52 -25.57
C ALA A 217 -1.40 -2.95 -25.95
N LYS A 218 -0.63 -3.10 -27.02
CA LYS A 218 -0.34 -4.41 -27.65
C LYS A 218 0.42 -5.38 -26.74
N SER A 219 1.45 -4.91 -26.07
CA SER A 219 2.36 -5.75 -25.29
C SER A 219 2.01 -5.76 -23.80
N GLY A 220 2.14 -6.91 -23.16
CA GLY A 220 1.95 -7.10 -21.72
C GLY A 220 3.24 -7.34 -20.93
N SER A 221 4.42 -7.27 -21.56
CA SER A 221 5.69 -7.63 -20.90
C SER A 221 6.97 -7.08 -21.53
N ASN A 222 6.95 -6.43 -22.70
CA ASN A 222 8.17 -5.89 -23.32
C ASN A 222 8.81 -4.81 -22.42
N PRO A 223 10.15 -4.63 -22.46
CA PRO A 223 10.79 -3.51 -21.78
C PRO A 223 10.30 -2.18 -22.37
N GLN A 224 9.94 -1.24 -21.49
CA GLN A 224 9.38 0.07 -21.88
C GLN A 224 10.26 1.25 -21.50
N PHE A 225 11.30 1.04 -20.69
CA PHE A 225 12.31 2.04 -20.38
C PHE A 225 13.71 1.54 -20.75
N THR A 226 14.60 2.46 -21.11
CA THR A 226 16.05 2.20 -21.12
C THR A 226 16.60 2.19 -19.71
N ILE A 227 17.79 1.62 -19.50
CA ILE A 227 18.41 1.64 -18.18
C ILE A 227 18.84 3.07 -17.79
N GLU A 228 19.22 3.89 -18.76
CA GLU A 228 19.61 5.29 -18.55
C GLU A 228 18.43 6.13 -18.04
N GLU A 229 17.23 5.92 -18.60
CA GLU A 229 16.02 6.59 -18.13
C GLU A 229 15.68 6.19 -16.70
N ILE A 230 15.73 4.88 -16.38
CA ILE A 230 15.45 4.40 -15.02
C ILE A 230 16.46 4.97 -14.03
N LYS A 231 17.76 4.98 -14.35
CA LYS A 231 18.78 5.59 -13.50
C LYS A 231 18.50 7.07 -13.25
N ALA A 232 18.17 7.83 -14.29
CA ALA A 232 17.81 9.23 -14.14
C ALA A 232 16.59 9.43 -13.22
N ILE A 233 15.58 8.55 -13.31
CA ILE A 233 14.42 8.56 -12.41
C ILE A 233 14.86 8.29 -10.96
N CYS A 234 15.61 7.20 -10.72
CA CYS A 234 16.02 6.77 -9.38
C CYS A 234 16.97 7.76 -8.70
N GLU A 235 17.95 8.30 -9.44
CA GLU A 235 18.88 9.32 -8.93
C GLU A 235 18.15 10.61 -8.56
N THR A 236 17.25 11.09 -9.44
CA THR A 236 16.44 12.27 -9.14
C THR A 236 15.49 12.02 -7.97
N ALA A 237 14.87 10.84 -7.91
CA ALA A 237 13.96 10.47 -6.81
C ALA A 237 14.71 10.50 -5.47
N LYS A 238 15.93 9.98 -5.44
CA LYS A 238 16.81 9.99 -4.27
C LYS A 238 17.13 11.41 -3.79
N ASP A 239 17.38 12.37 -4.69
CA ASP A 239 17.61 13.78 -4.32
C ASP A 239 16.42 14.42 -3.58
N TYR A 240 15.21 13.90 -3.79
CA TYR A 240 13.98 14.34 -3.11
C TYR A 240 13.57 13.40 -1.95
N GLY A 241 14.39 12.41 -1.60
CA GLY A 241 14.10 11.45 -0.53
C GLY A 241 13.05 10.38 -0.90
N PHE A 242 12.75 10.20 -2.18
CA PHE A 242 11.82 9.17 -2.66
C PHE A 242 12.55 7.87 -2.97
N HIS A 243 11.85 6.75 -2.78
CA HIS A 243 12.18 5.49 -3.44
C HIS A 243 11.33 5.30 -4.70
N VAL A 244 11.69 4.32 -5.53
CA VAL A 244 11.01 4.03 -6.80
C VAL A 244 10.43 2.61 -6.78
N ALA A 245 9.16 2.49 -7.13
CA ALA A 245 8.48 1.23 -7.40
C ALA A 245 8.38 1.01 -8.92
N ALA A 246 8.55 -0.23 -9.40
CA ALA A 246 8.44 -0.54 -10.82
C ALA A 246 7.45 -1.67 -11.07
N HIS A 247 6.40 -1.38 -11.84
CA HIS A 247 5.62 -2.43 -12.49
C HIS A 247 6.51 -3.15 -13.51
N ALA A 248 6.67 -4.46 -13.36
CA ALA A 248 7.41 -5.28 -14.31
C ALA A 248 6.87 -6.72 -14.37
N HIS A 249 6.38 -7.12 -15.54
CA HIS A 249 6.06 -8.53 -15.83
C HIS A 249 7.21 -9.24 -16.53
N GLY A 250 7.75 -8.65 -17.61
CA GLY A 250 8.83 -9.26 -18.40
C GLY A 250 10.21 -9.11 -17.77
N ASP A 251 11.02 -10.15 -17.93
CA ASP A 251 12.30 -10.27 -17.24
C ASP A 251 13.31 -9.18 -17.60
N GLU A 252 13.47 -8.86 -18.89
CA GLU A 252 14.45 -7.86 -19.34
C GLU A 252 14.20 -6.46 -18.74
N GLY A 253 12.95 -5.98 -18.78
CA GLY A 253 12.60 -4.69 -18.19
C GLY A 253 12.72 -4.70 -16.66
N MET A 254 12.45 -5.84 -16.03
CA MET A 254 12.66 -6.05 -14.60
C MET A 254 14.14 -5.95 -14.23
N GLN A 255 15.03 -6.61 -14.97
CA GLN A 255 16.47 -6.51 -14.77
C GLN A 255 16.99 -5.08 -14.94
N ARG A 256 16.50 -4.35 -15.95
CA ARG A 256 16.84 -2.92 -16.14
C ARG A 256 16.38 -2.08 -14.96
N ALA A 257 15.17 -2.35 -14.44
CA ALA A 257 14.64 -1.66 -13.27
C ALA A 257 15.51 -1.88 -12.02
N ILE A 258 15.86 -3.13 -11.73
CA ILE A 258 16.70 -3.50 -10.58
C ILE A 258 18.08 -2.86 -10.70
N LYS A 259 18.75 -3.02 -11.85
CA LYS A 259 20.08 -2.42 -12.12
C LYS A 259 20.04 -0.88 -12.15
N GLY A 260 18.86 -0.30 -12.39
CA GLY A 260 18.61 1.14 -12.31
C GLY A 260 18.34 1.65 -10.90
N GLY A 261 18.21 0.77 -9.89
CA GLY A 261 18.10 1.14 -8.48
C GLY A 261 16.69 1.28 -7.93
N VAL A 262 15.68 0.66 -8.56
CA VAL A 262 14.32 0.63 -8.00
C VAL A 262 14.29 -0.18 -6.70
N LYS A 263 13.44 0.22 -5.75
CA LYS A 263 13.33 -0.43 -4.44
C LYS A 263 12.38 -1.62 -4.44
N THR A 264 11.29 -1.53 -5.19
CA THR A 264 10.29 -2.60 -5.28
C THR A 264 9.97 -2.94 -6.73
N ILE A 265 9.88 -4.23 -7.01
CA ILE A 265 9.33 -4.78 -8.25
C ILE A 265 7.92 -5.26 -7.94
N GLU A 266 6.96 -4.70 -8.67
CA GLU A 266 5.57 -5.10 -8.57
C GLU A 266 5.26 -6.19 -9.58
N HIS A 267 4.44 -7.16 -9.16
CA HIS A 267 3.99 -8.33 -9.90
C HIS A 267 5.08 -9.38 -10.16
N GLY A 268 6.19 -9.01 -10.80
CA GLY A 268 7.34 -9.90 -10.98
C GLY A 268 7.05 -11.17 -11.78
N THR A 269 6.08 -11.15 -12.70
CA THR A 269 5.42 -12.40 -13.15
C THR A 269 6.30 -13.37 -13.94
N LEU A 270 7.20 -12.89 -14.79
CA LEU A 270 8.09 -13.73 -15.62
C LEU A 270 9.54 -13.69 -15.12
N MET A 271 9.73 -13.43 -13.82
CA MET A 271 11.04 -13.32 -13.18
C MET A 271 11.86 -14.59 -13.34
N SER A 272 13.08 -14.45 -13.87
CA SER A 272 14.08 -15.52 -13.96
C SER A 272 14.88 -15.65 -12.67
N GLU A 273 15.61 -16.75 -12.51
CA GLU A 273 16.53 -16.92 -11.37
C GLU A 273 17.65 -15.87 -11.38
N GLU A 274 18.16 -15.48 -12.55
CA GLU A 274 19.14 -14.39 -12.67
C GLU A 274 18.57 -13.09 -12.07
N THR A 275 17.31 -12.78 -12.40
CA THR A 275 16.64 -11.60 -11.87
C THR A 275 16.43 -11.69 -10.35
N MET A 276 16.15 -12.88 -9.81
CA MET A 276 16.08 -13.08 -8.34
C MET A 276 17.43 -12.80 -7.66
N GLU A 277 18.53 -13.24 -8.25
CA GLU A 277 19.88 -12.92 -7.75
C GLU A 277 20.17 -11.42 -7.81
N LEU A 278 19.78 -10.75 -8.90
CA LEU A 278 19.88 -9.29 -9.00
C LEU A 278 19.07 -8.58 -7.92
N MET A 279 17.84 -9.03 -7.63
CA MET A 279 17.03 -8.42 -6.57
C MET A 279 17.72 -8.50 -5.21
N LYS A 280 18.34 -9.64 -4.87
CA LYS A 280 19.13 -9.78 -3.65
C LYS A 280 20.37 -8.89 -3.66
N GLN A 281 21.10 -8.85 -4.77
CA GLN A 281 22.30 -8.03 -4.93
C GLN A 281 22.03 -6.53 -4.76
N TYR A 282 20.87 -6.05 -5.22
CA TYR A 282 20.50 -4.64 -5.20
C TYR A 282 19.52 -4.26 -4.07
N ASP A 283 19.24 -5.16 -3.12
CA ASP A 283 18.27 -4.98 -2.02
C ASP A 283 16.90 -4.50 -2.53
N ALA A 284 16.43 -5.09 -3.63
CA ALA A 284 15.11 -4.87 -4.19
C ALA A 284 14.11 -5.93 -3.68
N TYR A 285 12.88 -5.51 -3.44
CA TYR A 285 11.82 -6.35 -2.89
C TYR A 285 10.78 -6.69 -3.93
N LEU A 286 10.21 -7.89 -3.88
CA LEU A 286 9.06 -8.30 -4.67
C LEU A 286 7.77 -7.93 -3.93
N VAL A 287 6.86 -7.24 -4.61
CA VAL A 287 5.47 -7.03 -4.21
C VAL A 287 4.59 -7.85 -5.15
N PRO A 288 4.05 -9.01 -4.71
CA PRO A 288 3.62 -10.05 -5.64
C PRO A 288 2.22 -9.86 -6.24
N THR A 289 1.26 -9.26 -5.54
CA THR A 289 -0.07 -8.92 -6.08
C THR A 289 -0.84 -10.14 -6.66
N MET A 290 -0.73 -11.30 -6.01
CA MET A 290 -1.30 -12.56 -6.51
C MET A 290 -2.83 -12.51 -6.62
N THR A 291 -3.48 -11.76 -5.73
CA THR A 291 -4.92 -11.54 -5.72
C THR A 291 -5.37 -10.89 -7.03
N ALA A 292 -4.71 -9.82 -7.47
CA ALA A 292 -4.99 -9.21 -8.76
C ALA A 292 -4.72 -10.14 -9.95
N GLY A 293 -3.61 -10.91 -9.91
CA GLY A 293 -3.31 -11.92 -10.95
C GLY A 293 -4.41 -12.97 -11.13
N LYS A 294 -5.00 -13.43 -10.01
CA LYS A 294 -6.16 -14.34 -10.03
C LYS A 294 -7.43 -13.65 -10.52
N GLU A 295 -7.71 -12.43 -10.05
CA GLU A 295 -8.90 -11.67 -10.43
C GLU A 295 -8.92 -11.40 -11.94
N VAL A 296 -7.82 -10.89 -12.52
CA VAL A 296 -7.78 -10.60 -13.97
C VAL A 296 -8.02 -11.86 -14.80
N THR A 297 -7.49 -13.00 -14.37
CA THR A 297 -7.69 -14.29 -15.05
C THR A 297 -9.14 -14.75 -14.98
N GLN A 298 -9.79 -14.59 -13.82
CA GLN A 298 -11.20 -14.96 -13.64
C GLN A 298 -12.13 -14.05 -14.44
N LYS A 299 -11.91 -12.74 -14.39
CA LYS A 299 -12.74 -11.77 -15.11
C LYS A 299 -12.57 -11.81 -16.62
N ALA A 300 -11.38 -12.16 -17.12
CA ALA A 300 -11.15 -12.34 -18.55
C ALA A 300 -11.99 -13.47 -19.19
N LYS A 301 -12.52 -14.40 -18.37
CA LYS A 301 -13.43 -15.46 -18.83
C LYS A 301 -14.88 -14.99 -18.96
N ILE A 302 -15.21 -13.79 -18.48
CA ILE A 302 -16.54 -13.20 -18.56
C ILE A 302 -16.61 -12.34 -19.83
N ALA A 303 -17.48 -12.71 -20.75
CA ALA A 303 -17.66 -11.98 -22.01
C ALA A 303 -17.99 -10.51 -21.74
N GLY A 304 -17.27 -9.60 -22.41
CA GLY A 304 -17.46 -8.15 -22.31
C GLY A 304 -16.96 -7.51 -21.02
N TYR A 305 -16.31 -8.24 -20.11
CA TYR A 305 -15.74 -7.63 -18.90
C TYR A 305 -14.51 -6.76 -19.21
N TYR A 306 -13.61 -7.26 -20.06
CA TYR A 306 -12.45 -6.50 -20.54
C TYR A 306 -12.55 -6.27 -22.06
N PRO A 307 -11.96 -5.17 -22.57
CA PRO A 307 -11.68 -5.01 -24.00
C PRO A 307 -10.93 -6.21 -24.57
N ASP A 308 -11.23 -6.60 -25.82
CA ASP A 308 -10.69 -7.82 -26.46
C ASP A 308 -9.16 -7.87 -26.48
N ILE A 309 -8.48 -6.73 -26.63
CA ILE A 309 -7.00 -6.64 -26.64
C ILE A 309 -6.37 -7.02 -25.28
N ILE A 310 -7.15 -7.00 -24.19
CA ILE A 310 -6.68 -7.27 -22.82
C ILE A 310 -6.84 -8.75 -22.46
N VAL A 311 -7.89 -9.41 -22.95
CA VAL A 311 -8.22 -10.80 -22.61
C VAL A 311 -7.04 -11.77 -22.81
N PRO A 312 -6.32 -11.77 -23.96
CA PRO A 312 -5.17 -12.65 -24.16
C PRO A 312 -4.04 -12.41 -23.15
N LYS A 313 -3.79 -11.15 -22.78
CA LYS A 313 -2.75 -10.79 -21.81
C LYS A 313 -3.11 -11.28 -20.41
N ALA A 314 -4.36 -11.10 -19.99
CA ALA A 314 -4.85 -11.53 -18.69
C ALA A 314 -4.73 -13.06 -18.50
N LEU A 315 -5.14 -13.83 -19.51
CA LEU A 315 -5.05 -15.30 -19.50
C LEU A 315 -3.60 -15.82 -19.53
N ALA A 316 -2.67 -15.08 -20.14
CA ALA A 316 -1.28 -15.50 -20.26
C ALA A 316 -0.41 -15.18 -19.03
N ILE A 317 -0.71 -14.07 -18.34
CA ILE A 317 0.12 -13.53 -17.24
C ILE A 317 -0.39 -14.00 -15.87
N GLY A 318 -1.67 -13.85 -15.58
CA GLY A 318 -2.22 -14.07 -14.24
C GLY A 318 -1.93 -15.44 -13.61
N PRO A 319 -2.04 -16.57 -14.34
CA PRO A 319 -1.79 -17.91 -13.77
C PRO A 319 -0.36 -18.17 -13.30
N LYS A 320 0.62 -17.39 -13.76
CA LYS A 320 2.06 -17.65 -13.50
C LYS A 320 2.54 -17.05 -12.19
N ILE A 321 1.84 -16.05 -11.67
CA ILE A 321 2.34 -15.19 -10.59
C ILE A 321 2.62 -15.95 -9.29
N GLN A 322 1.80 -16.94 -8.95
CA GLN A 322 1.95 -17.73 -7.73
C GLN A 322 3.13 -18.71 -7.80
N ASP A 323 3.38 -19.32 -8.97
CA ASP A 323 4.56 -20.17 -9.18
C ASP A 323 5.86 -19.35 -9.11
N THR A 324 5.86 -18.15 -9.69
CA THR A 324 7.01 -17.25 -9.62
C THR A 324 7.26 -16.74 -8.19
N PHE A 325 6.20 -16.41 -7.46
CA PHE A 325 6.30 -16.05 -6.03
C PHE A 325 6.97 -17.17 -5.22
N LYS A 326 6.51 -18.42 -5.38
CA LYS A 326 7.09 -19.57 -4.68
C LYS A 326 8.59 -19.66 -4.93
N LYS A 327 9.03 -19.59 -6.18
CA LYS A 327 10.45 -19.64 -6.55
C LYS A 327 11.24 -18.48 -5.96
N ALA A 328 10.70 -17.26 -6.03
CA ALA A 328 11.35 -16.08 -5.46
C ALA A 328 11.53 -16.20 -3.94
N TYR A 329 10.52 -16.70 -3.24
CA TYR A 329 10.58 -16.98 -1.80
C TYR A 329 11.64 -18.04 -1.48
N GLU A 330 11.60 -19.20 -2.15
CA GLU A 330 12.57 -20.29 -1.95
C GLU A 330 14.02 -19.86 -2.25
N LYS A 331 14.23 -18.89 -3.15
CA LYS A 331 15.54 -18.31 -3.47
C LYS A 331 15.99 -17.20 -2.53
N GLY A 332 15.15 -16.82 -1.56
CA GLY A 332 15.46 -15.80 -0.56
C GLY A 332 15.36 -14.36 -1.06
N VAL A 333 14.54 -14.08 -2.07
CA VAL A 333 14.21 -12.71 -2.49
C VAL A 333 13.43 -12.03 -1.36
N GLY A 334 13.76 -10.76 -1.06
CA GLY A 334 13.00 -9.97 -0.11
C GLY A 334 11.55 -9.76 -0.60
N ILE A 335 10.56 -10.05 0.22
CA ILE A 335 9.14 -9.96 -0.15
C ILE A 335 8.42 -8.97 0.75
N ALA A 336 7.66 -8.09 0.13
CA ALA A 336 6.78 -7.11 0.74
C ALA A 336 5.33 -7.43 0.39
N PHE A 337 4.41 -7.24 1.33
CA PHE A 337 3.00 -7.48 1.07
C PHE A 337 2.42 -6.36 0.20
N GLY A 338 1.72 -6.73 -0.87
CA GLY A 338 0.88 -5.80 -1.62
C GLY A 338 0.02 -6.52 -2.64
N THR A 339 -1.15 -5.95 -2.92
CA THR A 339 -2.26 -6.74 -3.50
C THR A 339 -2.67 -6.31 -4.89
N ASP A 340 -2.42 -5.04 -5.24
CA ASP A 340 -2.98 -4.35 -6.40
C ASP A 340 -4.52 -4.17 -6.30
N ALA A 341 -4.99 -3.88 -5.07
CA ALA A 341 -6.40 -3.56 -4.81
C ALA A 341 -6.85 -2.35 -5.61
N GLY A 342 -8.05 -2.44 -6.17
CA GLY A 342 -8.52 -1.61 -7.28
C GLY A 342 -8.61 -2.40 -8.59
N VAL A 343 -7.78 -3.44 -8.78
CA VAL A 343 -8.02 -4.49 -9.80
C VAL A 343 -9.12 -5.46 -9.36
N PHE A 344 -9.27 -5.62 -8.06
CA PHE A 344 -10.38 -6.31 -7.39
C PHE A 344 -10.97 -5.37 -6.33
N LYS A 345 -12.02 -5.82 -5.63
CA LYS A 345 -12.71 -5.00 -4.63
C LYS A 345 -11.80 -4.58 -3.48
N HIS A 346 -11.87 -3.31 -3.10
CA HIS A 346 -11.19 -2.84 -1.88
C HIS A 346 -11.75 -3.56 -0.65
N GLY A 347 -10.88 -3.84 0.33
CA GLY A 347 -11.21 -4.59 1.54
C GLY A 347 -11.05 -6.11 1.44
N GLU A 348 -10.89 -6.66 0.23
CA GLU A 348 -10.53 -8.07 0.06
C GLU A 348 -9.01 -8.32 0.09
N ASN A 349 -8.22 -7.29 0.45
CA ASN A 349 -6.76 -7.30 0.50
C ASN A 349 -6.20 -8.47 1.33
N GLY A 350 -6.89 -8.88 2.39
CA GLY A 350 -6.50 -10.00 3.26
C GLY A 350 -6.36 -11.35 2.54
N LYS A 351 -6.99 -11.53 1.36
CA LYS A 351 -6.88 -12.77 0.57
C LYS A 351 -5.45 -13.08 0.14
N GLU A 352 -4.62 -12.04 -0.03
CA GLU A 352 -3.23 -12.19 -0.45
C GLU A 352 -2.42 -13.03 0.55
N PHE A 353 -2.69 -12.91 1.86
CA PHE A 353 -2.02 -13.75 2.86
C PHE A 353 -2.29 -15.24 2.63
N GLY A 354 -3.53 -15.59 2.27
CA GLY A 354 -3.91 -16.96 1.93
C GLY A 354 -3.09 -17.49 0.76
N TYR A 355 -2.91 -16.68 -0.29
CA TYR A 355 -2.11 -17.07 -1.45
C TYR A 355 -0.61 -17.15 -1.16
N MET A 356 -0.07 -16.26 -0.32
CA MET A 356 1.34 -16.32 0.12
C MET A 356 1.62 -17.61 0.89
N VAL A 357 0.71 -17.99 1.80
CA VAL A 357 0.82 -19.24 2.55
C VAL A 357 0.62 -20.47 1.68
N GLU A 358 -0.36 -20.45 0.78
CA GLU A 358 -0.60 -21.54 -0.19
C GLU A 358 0.62 -21.78 -1.09
N ALA A 359 1.36 -20.72 -1.43
CA ALA A 359 2.57 -20.80 -2.23
C ALA A 359 3.84 -21.20 -1.45
N GLY A 360 3.75 -21.36 -0.12
CA GLY A 360 4.80 -21.93 0.72
C GLY A 360 5.45 -20.98 1.74
N MET A 361 5.04 -19.71 1.80
CA MET A 361 5.55 -18.77 2.81
C MET A 361 4.90 -19.04 4.18
N PRO A 362 5.64 -19.19 5.28
CA PRO A 362 5.07 -19.34 6.62
C PRO A 362 4.16 -18.17 6.99
N ALA A 363 3.07 -18.45 7.70
CA ALA A 363 2.08 -17.45 8.10
C ALA A 363 2.68 -16.24 8.85
N MET A 364 3.64 -16.47 9.76
CA MET A 364 4.31 -15.39 10.48
C MET A 364 5.13 -14.49 9.53
N GLU A 365 5.83 -15.07 8.56
CA GLU A 365 6.60 -14.31 7.58
C GLU A 365 5.68 -13.50 6.65
N ALA A 366 4.53 -14.06 6.28
CA ALA A 366 3.52 -13.33 5.53
C ALA A 366 3.00 -12.12 6.33
N ILE A 367 2.70 -12.27 7.62
CA ILE A 367 2.31 -11.16 8.52
C ILE A 367 3.43 -10.11 8.65
N GLN A 368 4.68 -10.54 8.81
CA GLN A 368 5.84 -9.65 8.86
C GLN A 368 6.02 -8.87 7.56
N SER A 369 5.78 -9.52 6.41
CA SER A 369 5.83 -8.87 5.10
C SER A 369 4.80 -7.74 4.97
N ALA A 370 3.67 -7.81 5.70
CA ALA A 370 2.62 -6.79 5.74
C ALA A 370 2.75 -5.79 6.90
N THR A 371 3.79 -5.90 7.71
CA THR A 371 3.98 -5.06 8.89
C THR A 371 5.41 -4.51 8.93
N THR A 372 6.36 -5.23 9.52
CA THR A 372 7.74 -4.76 9.70
C THR A 372 8.48 -4.53 8.38
N THR A 373 8.34 -5.42 7.40
CA THR A 373 9.01 -5.25 6.09
C THR A 373 8.46 -4.04 5.35
N ASN A 374 7.14 -3.90 5.28
CA ASN A 374 6.50 -2.77 4.61
C ASN A 374 6.81 -1.44 5.31
N ALA A 375 6.78 -1.42 6.65
CA ALA A 375 7.18 -0.24 7.42
C ALA A 375 8.63 0.17 7.09
N LYS A 376 9.56 -0.78 7.00
CA LYS A 376 10.96 -0.52 6.59
C LYS A 376 11.07 0.07 5.20
N ILE A 377 10.35 -0.46 4.21
CA ILE A 377 10.42 0.06 2.83
C ILE A 377 9.84 1.48 2.74
N LEU A 378 8.85 1.79 3.56
CA LEU A 378 8.26 3.13 3.68
C LEU A 378 9.08 4.09 4.56
N ASN A 379 10.24 3.68 5.09
CA ASN A 379 11.04 4.44 6.06
C ASN A 379 10.27 4.81 7.35
N MET A 380 9.41 3.90 7.80
CA MET A 380 8.53 4.03 8.97
C MET A 380 8.77 2.92 10.02
N GLU A 381 9.88 2.18 9.92
CA GLU A 381 10.20 1.04 10.80
C GLU A 381 10.32 1.39 12.29
N ASN A 382 10.53 2.67 12.60
CA ASN A 382 10.61 3.20 13.97
C ASN A 382 9.28 3.79 14.46
N GLN A 383 8.20 3.66 13.69
CA GLN A 383 6.90 4.26 13.99
C GLN A 383 5.72 3.32 13.73
N LEU A 384 5.83 2.39 12.77
CA LEU A 384 4.77 1.48 12.31
C LEU A 384 5.24 0.03 12.25
N GLY A 385 4.29 -0.89 12.06
CA GLY A 385 4.55 -2.31 11.80
C GLY A 385 4.88 -3.15 13.04
N GLN A 386 4.91 -2.55 14.23
CA GLN A 386 5.18 -3.23 15.50
C GLN A 386 4.25 -2.70 16.60
N LEU A 387 3.87 -3.58 17.52
CA LEU A 387 3.24 -3.20 18.78
C LEU A 387 4.37 -3.01 19.80
N THR A 388 4.86 -1.80 19.94
CA THR A 388 5.99 -1.46 20.82
C THR A 388 5.80 -0.06 21.40
N GLU A 389 6.30 0.18 22.60
CA GLU A 389 6.26 1.50 23.24
C GLU A 389 6.84 2.60 22.33
N GLY A 390 6.13 3.73 22.27
CA GLY A 390 6.48 4.90 21.46
C GLY A 390 5.98 4.86 20.01
N PHE A 391 5.56 3.70 19.50
CA PHE A 391 5.03 3.54 18.14
C PHE A 391 3.62 4.12 18.03
N ILE A 392 3.21 4.46 16.81
CA ILE A 392 1.86 4.92 16.52
C ILE A 392 0.87 3.78 16.83
N ALA A 393 -0.25 4.11 17.47
CA ALA A 393 -1.30 3.16 17.83
C ALA A 393 -2.19 2.79 16.63
N ASP A 394 -1.57 2.09 15.67
CA ASP A 394 -2.25 1.40 14.58
C ASP A 394 -2.34 -0.09 14.95
N ILE A 395 -3.53 -0.53 15.36
CA ILE A 395 -3.76 -1.82 16.03
C ILE A 395 -5.00 -2.48 15.45
N ILE A 396 -4.91 -3.76 15.12
CA ILE A 396 -6.06 -4.56 14.68
C ILE A 396 -6.25 -5.79 15.56
N ALA A 397 -7.43 -6.38 15.52
CA ALA A 397 -7.66 -7.72 16.09
C ALA A 397 -8.47 -8.61 15.17
N VAL A 398 -8.20 -9.90 15.25
CA VAL A 398 -8.88 -10.99 14.54
C VAL A 398 -9.35 -12.05 15.54
N ASP A 399 -10.30 -12.87 15.10
CA ASP A 399 -10.99 -13.81 15.99
C ASP A 399 -10.22 -15.11 16.21
N ALA A 400 -9.35 -15.49 15.26
CA ALA A 400 -8.51 -16.67 15.36
C ALA A 400 -7.02 -16.31 15.49
N ASP A 401 -6.18 -17.31 15.73
CA ASP A 401 -4.73 -17.15 15.67
C ASP A 401 -4.27 -17.20 14.20
N PRO A 402 -3.79 -16.08 13.62
CA PRO A 402 -3.45 -16.02 12.20
C PRO A 402 -2.21 -16.85 11.84
N THR A 403 -1.44 -17.32 12.84
CA THR A 403 -0.33 -18.25 12.61
C THR A 403 -0.81 -19.69 12.39
N LYS A 404 -2.08 -19.97 12.70
CA LYS A 404 -2.74 -21.28 12.53
C LYS A 404 -3.80 -21.26 11.44
N ASP A 405 -4.56 -20.17 11.36
CA ASP A 405 -5.54 -19.93 10.31
C ASP A 405 -5.35 -18.52 9.74
N ILE A 406 -4.54 -18.42 8.70
CA ILE A 406 -4.21 -17.13 8.08
C ILE A 406 -5.42 -16.43 7.46
N LYS A 407 -6.47 -17.17 7.09
CA LYS A 407 -7.69 -16.60 6.47
C LYS A 407 -8.48 -15.72 7.43
N THR A 408 -8.22 -15.80 8.74
CA THR A 408 -8.81 -14.87 9.71
C THR A 408 -8.49 -13.41 9.39
N LEU A 409 -7.37 -13.13 8.70
CA LEU A 409 -7.00 -11.78 8.25
C LEU A 409 -7.89 -11.24 7.12
N GLU A 410 -8.72 -12.07 6.50
CA GLU A 410 -9.79 -11.60 5.60
C GLU A 410 -10.96 -10.97 6.38
N ASN A 411 -11.06 -11.21 7.69
CA ASN A 411 -12.17 -10.79 8.54
C ASN A 411 -11.67 -10.17 9.85
N VAL A 412 -11.05 -8.99 9.76
CA VAL A 412 -10.62 -8.21 10.92
C VAL A 412 -11.83 -7.74 11.73
N SER A 413 -11.85 -7.98 13.04
CA SER A 413 -12.98 -7.64 13.92
C SER A 413 -12.79 -6.33 14.68
N PHE A 414 -11.55 -5.89 14.88
CA PHE A 414 -11.23 -4.62 15.53
C PHE A 414 -10.21 -3.82 14.72
N VAL A 415 -10.41 -2.51 14.62
CA VAL A 415 -9.47 -1.59 13.96
C VAL A 415 -9.34 -0.31 14.78
N MET A 416 -8.11 -0.01 15.16
CA MET A 416 -7.66 1.26 15.71
C MET A 416 -6.57 1.84 14.80
N LYS A 417 -6.68 3.13 14.49
CA LYS A 417 -5.67 3.88 13.74
C LYS A 417 -5.40 5.20 14.44
N GLU A 418 -4.13 5.49 14.69
CA GLU A 418 -3.67 6.68 15.42
C GLU A 418 -4.42 6.86 16.75
N GLY A 419 -4.68 5.75 17.46
CA GLY A 419 -5.38 5.72 18.74
C GLY A 419 -6.91 5.83 18.68
N LYS A 420 -7.48 6.20 17.53
CA LYS A 420 -8.95 6.24 17.32
C LYS A 420 -9.46 4.86 16.89
N VAL A 421 -10.55 4.40 17.50
CA VAL A 421 -11.22 3.13 17.13
C VAL A 421 -12.22 3.37 15.99
N TYR A 422 -12.11 2.57 14.93
CA TYR A 422 -12.96 2.63 13.73
C TYR A 422 -13.85 1.39 13.57
N LYS A 423 -13.47 0.25 14.17
CA LYS A 423 -14.22 -1.01 14.15
C LYS A 423 -14.10 -1.72 15.49
N LYS A 424 -15.18 -2.33 15.98
CA LYS A 424 -15.25 -3.09 17.24
C LYS A 424 -15.95 -4.41 17.05
#